data_AF-A0AAJ2QXV1-F1
#
_entry.id   AF-A0AAJ2QXV1-F1
#
_cell.length_a   1.000
_cell.length_b   1.000
_cell.length_c   1.000
_cell.angle_alpha   90.00
_cell.angle_beta   90.00
_cell.angle_gamma   90.00
#
_symmetry.space_group_name_H-M   'P 1'
#
loop_
_entity.id
_entity.type
_entity.pdbx_description
1 polymer ?
#
loop_
_entity_poly.entity_id
_entity_poly.type
_entity_poly.pdbx_seq_one_letter_code
_entity_poly.pdbx_strand_id
1 'polypeptide(L)'
;MPTSHSTAFFHPPVLPAVRSIGWKHPLSWLARGARDMARAPWLSLAHGLVLTLIGFLILTLGHNRFWLMAGALSGFLIVGPVVATSLYAISRALERGEAADLSLVRRTWTRWQNGHAAKADGQGGYWCLVQFGLLLSLAATGWVLVSASLITVLSPVRIATPADFVQHVVLARDGQLFAIWLALGSFLAAPIFASSVVAMPLMLDRRVTVRQAVLTSWLAVLANPVPLALWAALIVLLTLLGLGSWLLGLGAVMPLLGHASWHAYRDLVDSSAFPAR
;
A
#
# COMPACT_ATOMS: atom_id res chain seq x y z
N MET A 1 -50.13 -15.24 6.70
CA MET A 1 -48.80 -15.87 6.84
C MET A 1 -47.77 -14.75 6.87
N PRO A 2 -46.98 -14.58 7.94
CA PRO A 2 -46.02 -13.49 8.02
C PRO A 2 -44.77 -13.81 7.18
N THR A 3 -44.33 -12.82 6.43
CA THR A 3 -43.13 -12.81 5.60
C THR A 3 -41.88 -12.92 6.46
N SER A 4 -41.13 -14.01 6.29
CA SER A 4 -39.80 -14.19 6.85
C SER A 4 -38.82 -13.20 6.20
N HIS A 5 -38.58 -12.08 6.87
CA HIS A 5 -37.47 -11.20 6.54
C HIS A 5 -36.15 -11.95 6.80
N SER A 6 -35.42 -12.20 5.72
CA SER A 6 -34.11 -12.84 5.67
C SER A 6 -33.14 -12.28 6.71
N THR A 7 -32.83 -13.07 7.73
CA THR A 7 -31.72 -12.87 8.67
C THR A 7 -30.37 -13.21 8.02
N ALA A 8 -30.06 -12.62 6.86
CA ALA A 8 -28.84 -12.89 6.09
C ALA A 8 -27.64 -12.00 6.46
N PHE A 9 -27.63 -11.37 7.64
CA PHE A 9 -26.62 -10.37 8.01
C PHE A 9 -25.48 -10.87 8.92
N PHE A 10 -25.51 -12.11 9.40
CA PHE A 10 -24.58 -12.59 10.44
C PHE A 10 -23.84 -13.90 10.15
N HIS A 11 -23.71 -14.31 8.88
CA HIS A 11 -22.68 -15.31 8.58
C HIS A 11 -21.30 -14.62 8.48
N PRO A 12 -20.34 -14.95 9.35
CA PRO A 12 -18.98 -14.47 9.18
C PRO A 12 -18.49 -14.92 7.80
N PRO A 13 -17.93 -14.01 6.98
CA PRO A 13 -17.46 -14.37 5.66
C PRO A 13 -16.35 -15.43 5.80
N VAL A 14 -16.36 -16.44 4.94
CA VAL A 14 -15.25 -17.40 4.89
C VAL A 14 -13.98 -16.63 4.51
N LEU A 15 -12.92 -16.80 5.31
CA LEU A 15 -11.63 -16.13 5.14
C LEU A 15 -10.55 -17.17 4.76
N PRO A 16 -9.57 -16.81 3.92
CA PRO A 16 -8.34 -17.57 3.73
C PRO A 16 -7.64 -17.88 5.05
N ALA A 17 -6.98 -19.04 5.13
CA ALA A 17 -6.25 -19.41 6.34
C ALA A 17 -4.96 -18.57 6.47
N VAL A 18 -4.72 -18.05 7.68
CA VAL A 18 -3.51 -17.28 8.01
C VAL A 18 -2.47 -18.21 8.62
N ARG A 19 -1.23 -18.07 8.18
CA ARG A 19 -0.07 -18.84 8.67
C ARG A 19 0.72 -18.02 9.68
N SER A 20 1.28 -18.69 10.68
CA SER A 20 2.27 -18.09 11.58
C SER A 20 3.67 -18.29 11.00
N ILE A 21 4.47 -17.22 11.00
CA ILE A 21 5.80 -17.19 10.37
C ILE A 21 6.88 -16.73 11.35
N GLY A 22 8.13 -17.08 11.05
CA GLY A 22 9.29 -16.61 11.82
C GLY A 22 9.58 -15.11 11.62
N TRP A 23 10.20 -14.47 12.61
CA TRP A 23 10.51 -13.03 12.58
C TRP A 23 11.47 -12.60 11.46
N LYS A 24 12.25 -13.52 10.88
CA LYS A 24 13.22 -13.23 9.79
C LYS A 24 12.59 -13.22 8.39
N HIS A 25 11.34 -13.65 8.24
CA HIS A 25 10.67 -13.71 6.93
C HIS A 25 10.67 -12.39 6.16
N PRO A 26 10.50 -11.20 6.77
CA PRO A 26 10.60 -9.91 6.07
C PRO A 26 11.89 -9.71 5.28
N LEU A 27 13.02 -10.18 5.80
CA LEU A 27 14.30 -10.11 5.09
C LEU A 27 14.32 -11.06 3.87
N SER A 28 13.69 -12.22 4.00
CA SER A 28 13.52 -13.17 2.89
C SER A 28 12.60 -12.63 1.79
N TRP A 29 11.60 -11.81 2.15
CA TRP A 29 10.69 -11.16 1.20
C TRP A 29 11.44 -10.14 0.36
N LEU A 30 12.30 -9.32 0.98
CA LEU A 30 13.18 -8.41 0.25
C LEU A 30 14.12 -9.16 -0.69
N ALA A 31 14.75 -10.25 -0.23
CA ALA A 31 15.62 -11.05 -1.07
C ALA A 31 14.89 -11.71 -2.25
N ARG A 32 13.64 -12.17 -2.05
CA ARG A 32 12.79 -12.69 -3.14
C ARG A 32 12.33 -11.58 -4.08
N GLY A 33 11.94 -10.41 -3.55
CA GLY A 33 11.57 -9.26 -4.35
C GLY A 33 12.71 -8.74 -5.21
N ALA A 34 13.94 -8.74 -4.68
CA ALA A 34 15.15 -8.40 -5.44
C ALA A 34 15.43 -9.40 -6.56
N ARG A 35 15.18 -10.71 -6.32
CA ARG A 35 15.30 -11.75 -7.36
C ARG A 35 14.26 -11.56 -8.47
N ASP A 36 13.02 -11.22 -8.13
CA ASP A 36 11.98 -10.94 -9.14
C ASP A 36 12.34 -9.70 -9.97
N MET A 37 12.81 -8.65 -9.31
CA MET A 37 13.30 -7.45 -9.99
C MET A 37 14.48 -7.76 -10.91
N ALA A 38 15.42 -8.62 -10.51
CA ALA A 38 16.54 -9.04 -11.36
C ALA A 38 16.10 -9.90 -12.56
N ARG A 39 14.97 -10.62 -12.45
CA ARG A 39 14.39 -11.43 -13.54
C ARG A 39 13.56 -10.61 -14.52
N ALA A 40 12.96 -9.51 -14.08
CA ALA A 40 12.14 -8.61 -14.91
C ALA A 40 12.57 -7.13 -14.79
N PRO A 41 13.86 -6.80 -14.98
CA PRO A 41 14.44 -5.52 -14.55
C PRO A 41 13.81 -4.31 -15.25
N TRP A 42 13.60 -4.39 -16.56
CA TRP A 42 13.01 -3.28 -17.32
C TRP A 42 11.60 -2.95 -16.85
N LEU A 43 10.75 -3.97 -16.68
CA LEU A 43 9.37 -3.76 -16.23
C LEU A 43 9.34 -3.22 -14.81
N SER A 44 10.13 -3.79 -13.90
CA SER A 44 10.18 -3.34 -12.51
C SER A 44 10.69 -1.91 -12.41
N LEU A 45 11.82 -1.59 -13.02
CA LEU A 45 12.43 -0.25 -12.98
C LEU A 45 11.59 0.81 -13.71
N ALA A 46 10.88 0.44 -14.78
CA ALA A 46 9.97 1.38 -15.45
C ALA A 46 8.85 1.86 -14.51
N HIS A 47 8.28 0.98 -13.68
CA HIS A 47 7.28 1.37 -12.68
C HIS A 47 7.87 2.29 -11.61
N GLY A 48 9.09 1.98 -11.14
CA GLY A 48 9.81 2.83 -10.19
C GLY A 48 10.15 4.21 -10.78
N LEU A 49 10.56 4.25 -12.04
CA LEU A 49 10.84 5.50 -12.76
C LEU A 49 9.58 6.36 -12.88
N VAL A 50 8.43 5.77 -13.24
CA VAL A 50 7.16 6.50 -13.30
C VAL A 50 6.80 7.12 -11.95
N LEU A 51 6.91 6.37 -10.85
CA LEU A 51 6.66 6.90 -9.50
C LEU A 51 7.63 8.02 -9.13
N THR A 52 8.91 7.87 -9.49
CA THR A 52 9.95 8.87 -9.25
C THR A 52 9.66 10.16 -10.01
N LEU A 53 9.28 10.07 -11.30
CA LEU A 53 8.92 11.21 -12.13
C LEU A 53 7.67 11.94 -11.61
N ILE A 54 6.66 11.20 -11.16
CA ILE A 54 5.47 11.80 -10.55
C ILE A 54 5.85 12.51 -9.24
N GLY A 55 6.68 11.89 -8.40
CA GLY A 55 7.20 12.52 -7.19
C GLY A 55 7.94 13.83 -7.48
N PHE A 56 8.82 13.83 -8.49
CA PHE A 56 9.51 15.04 -8.95
C PHE A 56 8.54 16.12 -9.44
N LEU A 57 7.53 15.75 -10.21
CA LEU A 57 6.50 16.67 -10.68
C LEU A 57 5.76 17.30 -9.49
N ILE A 58 5.42 16.50 -8.48
CA ILE A 58 4.77 17.00 -7.26
C ILE A 58 5.69 17.97 -6.51
N LEU A 59 6.96 17.62 -6.31
CA LEU A 59 7.92 18.50 -5.63
C LEU A 59 8.13 19.82 -6.38
N THR A 60 8.33 19.76 -7.69
CA THR A 60 8.58 20.95 -8.52
C THR A 60 7.37 21.88 -8.56
N LEU A 61 6.15 21.36 -8.72
CA LEU A 61 4.94 22.18 -8.76
C LEU A 61 4.49 22.65 -7.37
N GLY A 62 4.75 21.86 -6.33
CA GLY A 62 4.27 22.10 -4.97
C GLY A 62 5.23 22.88 -4.07
N HIS A 63 6.50 23.09 -4.46
CA HIS A 63 7.56 23.58 -3.55
C HIS A 63 7.19 24.85 -2.76
N ASN A 64 6.48 25.79 -3.39
CA ASN A 64 6.04 27.05 -2.78
C ASN A 64 4.56 27.06 -2.36
N ARG A 65 3.86 25.93 -2.47
CA ARG A 65 2.40 25.83 -2.23
C ARG A 65 2.12 24.63 -1.33
N PHE A 66 2.27 24.82 -0.02
CA PHE A 66 2.09 23.77 0.98
C PHE A 66 0.81 22.93 0.78
N TRP A 67 -0.34 23.59 0.59
CA TRP A 67 -1.62 22.90 0.40
C TRP A 67 -1.73 22.16 -0.93
N LEU A 68 -1.14 22.70 -2.00
CA LEU A 68 -1.08 22.01 -3.29
C LEU A 68 -0.20 20.75 -3.18
N MET A 69 0.96 20.87 -2.51
CA MET A 69 1.86 19.75 -2.25
C MET A 69 1.14 18.65 -1.45
N ALA A 70 0.48 19.02 -0.36
CA ALA A 70 -0.20 18.09 0.52
C ALA A 70 -1.38 17.39 -0.19
N GLY A 71 -2.15 18.12 -1.00
CA GLY A 71 -3.19 17.55 -1.86
C GLY A 71 -2.63 16.63 -2.94
N ALA A 72 -1.55 17.02 -3.61
CA ALA A 72 -0.91 16.23 -4.65
C ALA A 72 -0.31 14.92 -4.11
N LEU A 73 0.31 14.95 -2.92
CA LEU A 73 0.77 13.75 -2.20
C LEU A 73 -0.40 12.83 -1.82
N SER A 74 -1.54 13.39 -1.41
CA SER A 74 -2.76 12.62 -1.10
C SER A 74 -3.36 11.96 -2.36
N GLY A 75 -3.33 12.65 -3.49
CA GLY A 75 -3.75 12.12 -4.79
C GLY A 75 -2.81 11.03 -5.33
N PHE A 76 -1.50 11.19 -5.12
CA PHE A 76 -0.49 10.20 -5.49
C PHE A 76 -0.73 8.83 -4.84
N LEU A 77 -1.30 8.80 -3.63
CA LEU A 77 -1.63 7.55 -2.93
C LEU A 77 -2.72 6.72 -3.63
N ILE A 78 -3.47 7.29 -4.59
CA ILE A 78 -4.35 6.52 -5.48
C ILE A 78 -3.54 5.78 -6.56
N VAL A 79 -2.44 6.38 -7.02
CA VAL A 79 -1.58 5.83 -8.08
C VAL A 79 -0.78 4.63 -7.56
N GLY A 80 -0.33 4.68 -6.31
CA GLY A 80 0.46 3.63 -5.66
C GLY A 80 -0.15 2.23 -5.77
N PRO A 81 -1.41 1.99 -5.34
CA PRO A 81 -2.10 0.71 -5.48
C PRO A 81 -2.12 0.20 -6.91
N VAL A 82 -2.39 1.07 -7.90
CA VAL A 82 -2.46 0.70 -9.31
C VAL A 82 -1.09 0.24 -9.81
N VAL A 83 -0.03 0.99 -9.52
CA VAL A 83 1.33 0.61 -9.89
C VAL A 83 1.76 -0.69 -9.19
N ALA A 84 1.40 -0.86 -7.92
CA ALA A 84 1.69 -2.07 -7.16
C ALA A 84 1.03 -3.31 -7.78
N THR A 85 -0.17 -3.20 -8.37
CA THR A 85 -0.81 -4.34 -9.06
C THR A 85 0.05 -4.92 -10.17
N SER A 86 0.76 -4.09 -10.93
CA SER A 86 1.65 -4.57 -12.00
C SER A 86 2.79 -5.37 -11.42
N LEU A 87 3.40 -4.89 -10.34
CA LEU A 87 4.54 -5.55 -9.68
C LEU A 87 4.12 -6.89 -9.05
N TYR A 88 2.94 -6.93 -8.43
CA TYR A 88 2.35 -8.17 -7.92
C TYR A 88 2.06 -9.16 -9.05
N ALA A 89 1.50 -8.69 -10.18
CA ALA A 89 1.23 -9.53 -11.33
C ALA A 89 2.52 -10.12 -11.92
N ILE A 90 3.60 -9.33 -11.98
CA ILE A 90 4.93 -9.79 -12.41
C ILE A 90 5.46 -10.87 -11.46
N SER A 91 5.47 -10.63 -10.14
CA SER A 91 5.93 -11.63 -9.16
C SER A 91 5.10 -12.91 -9.21
N ARG A 92 3.78 -12.79 -9.39
CA ARG A 92 2.89 -13.94 -9.57
C ARG A 92 3.23 -14.76 -10.81
N ALA A 93 3.46 -14.09 -11.95
CA ALA A 93 3.84 -14.77 -13.19
C ALA A 93 5.18 -15.48 -13.03
N LEU A 94 6.17 -14.81 -12.43
CA LEU A 94 7.48 -15.38 -12.14
C LEU A 94 7.42 -16.57 -11.17
N GLU A 95 6.56 -16.52 -10.14
CA GLU A 95 6.33 -17.64 -9.22
C GLU A 95 5.74 -18.86 -9.94
N ARG A 96 4.88 -18.62 -10.95
CA ARG A 96 4.24 -19.68 -11.77
C ARG A 96 5.10 -20.17 -12.93
N GLY A 97 6.29 -19.60 -13.14
CA GLY A 97 7.12 -19.88 -14.32
C GLY A 97 6.54 -19.34 -15.63
N GLU A 98 5.60 -18.39 -15.56
CA GLU A 98 5.00 -17.71 -16.71
C GLU A 98 5.89 -16.54 -17.18
N ALA A 99 5.74 -16.13 -18.44
CA ALA A 99 6.46 -14.98 -18.99
C ALA A 99 6.00 -13.66 -18.37
N ALA A 100 6.94 -12.89 -17.80
CA ALA A 100 6.71 -11.54 -17.31
C ALA A 100 7.03 -10.51 -18.40
N ASP A 101 6.05 -10.21 -19.26
CA ASP A 101 6.21 -9.30 -20.40
C ASP A 101 5.25 -8.09 -20.31
N LEU A 102 5.39 -7.15 -21.26
CA LEU A 102 4.49 -5.99 -21.35
C LEU A 102 3.03 -6.42 -21.60
N SER A 103 2.81 -7.58 -22.25
CA SER A 103 1.47 -8.07 -22.52
C SER A 103 0.75 -8.50 -21.23
N LEU A 104 1.46 -9.02 -20.24
CA LEU A 104 0.95 -9.29 -18.90
C LEU A 104 0.49 -7.99 -18.22
N VAL A 105 1.34 -6.96 -18.18
CA VAL A 105 1.00 -5.66 -17.58
C VAL A 105 -0.22 -5.06 -18.26
N ARG A 106 -0.24 -5.04 -19.61
CA ARG A 106 -1.37 -4.56 -20.39
C ARG A 106 -2.65 -5.34 -20.08
N ARG A 107 -2.58 -6.68 -20.05
CA ARG A 107 -3.74 -7.54 -19.74
C ARG A 107 -4.28 -7.30 -18.32
N THR A 108 -3.39 -7.12 -17.35
CA THR A 108 -3.78 -6.78 -15.96
C THR A 108 -4.56 -5.46 -15.93
N TRP A 109 -4.12 -4.45 -16.67
CA TRP A 109 -4.76 -3.14 -16.70
C TRP A 109 -6.04 -3.10 -17.56
N THR A 110 -6.11 -3.82 -18.67
CA THR A 110 -7.31 -3.81 -19.54
C THR A 110 -8.42 -4.72 -19.01
N ARG A 111 -8.10 -5.80 -18.28
CA ARG A 111 -9.11 -6.61 -17.58
C ARG A 111 -9.87 -5.81 -16.53
N TRP A 112 -9.32 -4.71 -16.03
CA TRP A 112 -9.99 -3.74 -15.16
C TRP A 112 -11.23 -3.11 -15.82
N GLN A 113 -11.15 -2.79 -17.11
CA GLN A 113 -12.21 -2.11 -17.87
C GLN A 113 -13.37 -3.04 -18.22
N ASN A 114 -13.09 -4.31 -18.50
CA ASN A 114 -14.13 -5.30 -18.88
C ASN A 114 -15.00 -5.74 -17.70
N GLY A 115 -14.68 -5.32 -16.48
CA GLY A 115 -15.42 -5.67 -15.26
C GLY A 115 -16.76 -4.95 -15.07
N HIS A 116 -17.10 -3.95 -15.91
CA HIS A 116 -18.42 -3.27 -15.83
C HIS A 116 -19.59 -4.22 -16.11
N ALA A 117 -19.39 -5.27 -16.91
CA ALA A 117 -20.39 -6.29 -17.20
C ALA A 117 -20.56 -7.35 -16.08
N ALA A 118 -19.60 -7.46 -15.15
CA ALA A 118 -19.61 -8.45 -14.06
C ALA A 118 -20.30 -7.94 -12.78
N LYS A 119 -21.12 -6.89 -12.90
CA LYS A 119 -21.88 -6.31 -11.77
C LYS A 119 -23.01 -7.23 -11.28
N ALA A 120 -23.36 -8.27 -12.05
CA ALA A 120 -24.50 -9.14 -11.78
C ALA A 120 -24.24 -10.23 -10.72
N ASP A 121 -22.99 -10.57 -10.39
CA ASP A 121 -22.71 -11.84 -9.69
C ASP A 121 -22.13 -11.73 -8.27
N GLY A 122 -22.08 -10.53 -7.67
CA GLY A 122 -21.67 -10.34 -6.26
C GLY A 122 -20.24 -10.75 -5.89
N GLN A 123 -19.51 -11.41 -6.77
CA GLN A 123 -18.16 -11.94 -6.56
C GLN A 123 -17.11 -10.94 -7.07
N GLY A 124 -16.66 -10.07 -6.17
CA GLY A 124 -15.45 -9.25 -6.24
C GLY A 124 -14.95 -8.93 -7.66
N GLY A 125 -15.55 -7.99 -8.37
CA GLY A 125 -14.94 -7.42 -9.57
C GLY A 125 -13.66 -6.62 -9.22
N TYR A 126 -12.84 -6.30 -10.23
CA TYR A 126 -11.66 -5.44 -10.11
C TYR A 126 -11.92 -4.05 -9.49
N TRP A 127 -13.21 -3.67 -9.34
CA TRP A 127 -13.68 -2.50 -8.60
C TRP A 127 -13.28 -2.49 -7.12
N CYS A 128 -13.05 -3.66 -6.51
CA CYS A 128 -12.58 -3.74 -5.12
C CYS A 128 -11.24 -3.01 -4.90
N LEU A 129 -10.33 -3.05 -5.87
CA LEU A 129 -9.07 -2.30 -5.82
C LEU A 129 -9.28 -0.79 -5.91
N VAL A 130 -10.28 -0.35 -6.68
CA VAL A 130 -10.63 1.08 -6.82
C VAL A 130 -11.23 1.62 -5.53
N GLN A 131 -12.19 0.88 -4.98
CA GLN A 131 -12.77 1.19 -3.68
C GLN A 131 -11.69 1.24 -2.61
N PHE A 132 -10.76 0.28 -2.61
CA PHE A 132 -9.64 0.26 -1.67
C PHE A 132 -8.69 1.45 -1.85
N GLY A 133 -8.33 1.79 -3.09
CA GLY A 133 -7.52 2.98 -3.40
C GLY A 133 -8.20 4.29 -2.98
N LEU A 134 -9.51 4.41 -3.15
CA LEU A 134 -10.29 5.54 -2.67
C LEU A 134 -10.26 5.63 -1.14
N LEU A 135 -10.44 4.51 -0.43
CA LEU A 135 -10.33 4.47 1.03
C LEU A 135 -8.94 4.90 1.52
N LEU A 136 -7.87 4.48 0.83
CA LEU A 136 -6.51 4.91 1.13
C LEU A 136 -6.31 6.42 0.89
N SER A 137 -6.88 6.98 -0.19
CA SER A 137 -6.80 8.42 -0.45
C SER A 137 -7.57 9.25 0.57
N LEU A 138 -8.73 8.78 1.03
CA LEU A 138 -9.47 9.41 2.12
C LEU A 138 -8.67 9.36 3.43
N ALA A 139 -8.06 8.22 3.75
CA ALA A 139 -7.20 8.08 4.91
C ALA A 139 -5.97 9.01 4.84
N ALA A 140 -5.36 9.13 3.66
CA ALA A 140 -4.24 10.04 3.40
C ALA A 140 -4.63 11.51 3.56
N THR A 141 -5.78 11.89 3.01
CA THR A 141 -6.33 13.25 3.17
C THR A 141 -6.60 13.53 4.64
N GLY A 142 -7.20 12.57 5.36
CA GLY A 142 -7.41 12.65 6.80
C GLY A 142 -6.11 12.86 7.56
N TRP A 143 -5.05 12.12 7.21
CA TRP A 143 -3.71 12.31 7.78
C TRP A 143 -3.17 13.72 7.53
N VAL A 144 -3.24 14.23 6.29
CA VAL A 144 -2.79 15.58 5.96
C VAL A 144 -3.52 16.63 6.81
N LEU A 145 -4.84 16.53 6.92
CA LEU A 145 -5.67 17.47 7.69
C LEU A 145 -5.34 17.42 9.18
N VAL A 146 -5.28 16.22 9.77
CA VAL A 146 -4.95 16.04 11.19
C VAL A 146 -3.53 16.51 11.48
N SER A 147 -2.56 16.14 10.64
CA SER A 147 -1.16 16.57 10.75
C SER A 147 -1.02 18.09 10.66
N ALA A 148 -1.61 18.72 9.64
CA ALA A 148 -1.55 20.17 9.47
C ALA A 148 -2.22 20.91 10.64
N SER A 149 -3.34 20.38 11.16
CA SER A 149 -4.02 20.96 12.32
C SER A 149 -3.16 20.88 13.58
N LEU A 150 -2.56 19.71 13.85
CA LEU A 150 -1.66 19.52 14.99
C LEU A 150 -0.50 20.52 14.94
N ILE A 151 0.17 20.60 13.79
CA ILE A 151 1.30 21.51 13.57
C ILE A 151 0.85 22.96 13.72
N THR A 152 -0.29 23.35 13.17
CA THR A 152 -0.78 24.74 13.24
C THR A 152 -1.12 25.16 14.67
N VAL A 153 -1.66 24.25 15.48
CA VAL A 153 -2.08 24.54 16.86
C VAL A 153 -0.90 24.54 17.83
N LEU A 154 0.05 23.61 17.67
CA LEU A 154 1.15 23.42 18.63
C LEU A 154 2.47 24.08 18.20
N SER A 155 2.64 24.47 16.93
CA SER A 155 3.85 25.14 16.47
C SER A 155 3.88 26.60 16.95
N PRO A 156 4.99 27.05 17.56
CA PRO A 156 5.14 28.45 17.96
C PRO A 156 5.33 29.41 16.77
N VAL A 157 5.71 28.87 15.61
CA VAL A 157 5.98 29.64 14.38
C VAL A 157 5.09 29.14 13.24
N ARG A 158 4.68 30.04 12.35
CA ARG A 158 3.94 29.66 11.15
C ARG A 158 4.82 28.85 10.21
N ILE A 159 4.38 27.63 9.92
CA ILE A 159 5.06 26.73 8.97
C ILE A 159 4.42 26.92 7.59
N ALA A 160 5.16 27.54 6.66
CA ALA A 160 4.66 27.84 5.32
C ALA A 160 5.33 26.99 4.24
N THR A 161 6.55 26.51 4.48
CA THR A 161 7.34 25.72 3.54
C THR A 161 7.77 24.37 4.14
N PRO A 162 8.13 23.38 3.31
CA PRO A 162 8.72 22.13 3.80
C PRO A 162 10.02 22.34 4.59
N ALA A 163 10.82 23.36 4.26
CA ALA A 163 12.04 23.70 4.98
C ALA A 163 11.73 24.17 6.41
N ASP A 164 10.69 24.99 6.58
CA ASP A 164 10.24 25.44 7.91
C ASP A 164 9.84 24.24 8.79
N PHE A 165 9.15 23.25 8.21
CA PHE A 165 8.74 22.04 8.93
C PHE A 165 9.96 21.26 9.43
N VAL A 166 10.97 21.07 8.59
CA VAL A 166 12.19 20.35 9.00
C VAL A 166 12.92 21.11 10.11
N GLN A 167 13.08 22.42 9.99
CA GLN A 167 13.84 23.22 10.96
C GLN A 167 13.12 23.37 12.30
N HIS A 168 11.80 23.63 12.28
CA HIS A 168 11.04 24.00 13.47
C HIS A 168 10.23 22.86 14.08
N VAL A 169 10.08 21.73 13.39
CA VAL A 169 9.44 20.52 13.93
C VAL A 169 10.45 19.41 14.07
N VAL A 170 11.03 18.94 12.97
CA VAL A 170 11.88 17.73 12.96
C VAL A 170 13.21 17.93 13.71
N LEU A 171 13.87 19.08 13.47
CA LEU A 171 15.14 19.45 14.08
C LEU A 171 14.98 20.42 15.27
N ALA A 172 13.76 20.55 15.78
CA ALA A 172 13.47 21.38 16.94
C ALA A 172 14.27 20.89 18.17
N ARG A 173 14.78 21.83 18.98
CA ARG A 173 15.64 21.51 20.13
C ARG A 173 14.91 20.73 21.23
N ASP A 174 13.63 21.00 21.44
CA ASP A 174 12.78 20.34 22.43
C ASP A 174 12.28 18.97 21.93
N GLY A 175 12.11 18.80 20.62
CA GLY A 175 11.70 17.56 19.95
C GLY A 175 10.28 17.08 20.30
N GLN A 176 9.59 17.74 21.23
CA GLN A 176 8.31 17.30 21.76
C GLN A 176 7.22 17.31 20.69
N LEU A 177 7.14 18.38 19.89
CA LEU A 177 6.18 18.47 18.79
C LEU A 177 6.39 17.35 17.77
N PHE A 178 7.64 17.05 17.42
CA PHE A 178 7.97 15.96 16.51
C PHE A 178 7.62 14.59 17.11
N ALA A 179 7.89 14.35 18.39
CA ALA A 179 7.55 13.11 19.07
C ALA A 179 6.03 12.87 19.08
N ILE A 180 5.23 13.89 19.40
CA ILE A 180 3.76 13.83 19.36
C ILE A 180 3.27 13.58 17.93
N TRP A 181 3.82 14.31 16.96
CA TRP A 181 3.47 14.16 15.55
C TRP A 181 3.78 12.74 15.03
N LEU A 182 4.94 12.20 15.39
CA LEU A 182 5.35 10.84 15.02
C LEU A 182 4.50 9.77 15.70
N ALA A 183 4.16 9.95 16.98
CA ALA A 183 3.28 9.05 17.71
C ALA A 183 1.87 9.03 17.10
N LEU A 184 1.31 10.20 16.79
CA LEU A 184 0.01 10.32 16.13
C LEU A 184 0.02 9.67 14.74
N GLY A 185 1.06 9.92 13.95
CA GLY A 185 1.25 9.29 12.65
C GLY A 185 1.34 7.77 12.74
N SER A 186 2.10 7.25 13.69
CA SER A 186 2.23 5.80 13.93
C SER A 186 0.90 5.17 14.33
N PHE A 187 0.14 5.83 15.22
CA PHE A 187 -1.18 5.39 15.65
C PHE A 187 -2.18 5.33 14.49
N LEU A 188 -2.19 6.34 13.62
CA LEU A 188 -3.09 6.39 12.45
C LEU A 188 -2.63 5.45 11.32
N ALA A 189 -1.33 5.26 11.14
CA ALA A 189 -0.78 4.38 10.11
C ALA A 189 -0.97 2.89 10.43
N ALA A 190 -0.95 2.50 11.71
CA ALA A 190 -1.10 1.12 12.15
C ALA A 190 -2.37 0.42 11.59
N PRO A 191 -3.60 0.97 11.73
CA PRO A 191 -4.80 0.34 11.16
C PRO A 191 -4.81 0.36 9.62
N ILE A 192 -4.21 1.36 8.98
CA ILE A 192 -4.09 1.42 7.51
C ILE A 192 -3.18 0.29 7.03
N PHE A 193 -2.02 0.11 7.66
CA PHE A 193 -1.11 -1.00 7.39
C PHE A 193 -1.80 -2.35 7.64
N ALA A 194 -2.46 -2.50 8.79
CA ALA A 194 -3.17 -3.72 9.14
C ALA A 194 -4.27 -4.08 8.12
N SER A 195 -4.92 -3.07 7.55
CA SER A 195 -5.96 -3.24 6.54
C SER A 195 -5.42 -3.52 5.13
N SER A 196 -4.16 -3.19 4.83
CA SER A 196 -3.62 -3.15 3.47
C SER A 196 -2.55 -4.19 3.16
N VAL A 197 -1.74 -4.59 4.14
CA VAL A 197 -0.51 -5.37 3.93
C VAL A 197 -0.72 -6.67 3.16
N VAL A 198 -1.87 -7.33 3.35
CA VAL A 198 -2.27 -8.54 2.60
C VAL A 198 -3.41 -8.26 1.62
N ALA A 199 -4.22 -7.23 1.85
CA ALA A 199 -5.48 -7.05 1.14
C ALA A 199 -5.30 -6.87 -0.37
N MET A 200 -4.34 -6.03 -0.81
CA MET A 200 -4.13 -5.78 -2.24
C MET A 200 -3.68 -7.03 -3.02
N PRO A 201 -2.59 -7.74 -2.63
CA PRO A 201 -2.14 -8.93 -3.37
C PRO A 201 -3.18 -10.05 -3.33
N LEU A 202 -3.93 -10.20 -2.22
CA LEU A 202 -5.02 -11.18 -2.13
C LEU A 202 -6.18 -10.84 -3.08
N MET A 203 -6.58 -9.58 -3.18
CA MET A 203 -7.61 -9.16 -4.15
C MET A 203 -7.18 -9.34 -5.60
N LEU A 204 -5.88 -9.23 -5.88
CA LEU A 204 -5.31 -9.47 -7.21
C LEU A 204 -5.21 -10.97 -7.55
N ASP A 205 -4.81 -11.82 -6.59
CA ASP A 205 -4.64 -13.25 -6.81
C ASP A 205 -5.98 -13.99 -6.85
N ARG A 206 -6.94 -13.59 -6.01
CA ARG A 206 -8.16 -14.34 -5.73
C ARG A 206 -9.44 -13.52 -5.89
N ARG A 207 -10.53 -14.22 -6.21
CA ARG A 207 -11.88 -13.65 -6.26
C ARG A 207 -12.45 -13.45 -4.86
N VAL A 208 -11.95 -12.44 -4.14
CA VAL A 208 -12.43 -12.05 -2.80
C VAL A 208 -13.04 -10.64 -2.80
N THR A 209 -13.89 -10.37 -1.82
CA THR A 209 -14.43 -9.03 -1.53
C THR A 209 -13.42 -8.18 -0.75
N VAL A 210 -13.58 -6.85 -0.77
CA VAL A 210 -12.76 -5.91 0.04
C VAL A 210 -12.83 -6.29 1.52
N ARG A 211 -14.04 -6.60 2.02
CA ARG A 211 -14.25 -6.98 3.43
C ARG A 211 -13.46 -8.25 3.80
N GLN A 212 -13.52 -9.29 2.97
CA GLN A 212 -12.72 -10.50 3.19
C GLN A 212 -11.23 -10.19 3.19
N ALA A 213 -10.76 -9.39 2.23
CA ALA A 213 -9.35 -9.05 2.10
C ALA A 213 -8.82 -8.26 3.32
N VAL A 214 -9.57 -7.26 3.77
CA VAL A 214 -9.23 -6.46 4.95
C VAL A 214 -9.25 -7.32 6.22
N LEU A 215 -10.30 -8.12 6.45
CA LEU A 215 -10.36 -8.98 7.63
C LEU A 215 -9.23 -10.01 7.67
N THR A 216 -8.88 -10.60 6.52
CA THR A 216 -7.73 -11.51 6.41
C THR A 216 -6.41 -10.79 6.72
N SER A 217 -6.27 -9.54 6.26
CA SER A 217 -5.10 -8.71 6.55
C SER A 217 -4.96 -8.40 8.04
N TRP A 218 -6.06 -8.09 8.73
CA TRP A 218 -6.07 -7.92 10.19
C TRP A 218 -5.69 -9.21 10.92
N LEU A 219 -6.26 -10.35 10.52
CA LEU A 219 -5.90 -11.64 11.10
C LEU A 219 -4.41 -11.96 10.89
N ALA A 220 -3.84 -11.64 9.73
CA ALA A 220 -2.42 -11.80 9.46
C ALA A 220 -1.54 -10.98 10.42
N VAL A 221 -1.93 -9.73 10.69
CA VAL A 221 -1.24 -8.83 11.63
C VAL A 221 -1.33 -9.33 13.06
N LEU A 222 -2.52 -9.73 13.50
CA LEU A 222 -2.75 -10.22 14.86
C LEU A 222 -2.04 -11.56 15.12
N ALA A 223 -1.97 -12.43 14.11
CA ALA A 223 -1.24 -13.69 14.21
C ALA A 223 0.29 -13.52 14.14
N ASN A 224 0.79 -12.45 13.51
CA ASN A 224 2.22 -12.22 13.25
C ASN A 224 2.68 -10.79 13.60
N PRO A 225 2.47 -10.31 14.84
CA PRO A 225 2.72 -8.91 15.18
C PRO A 225 4.21 -8.54 15.04
N VAL A 226 5.13 -9.40 15.48
CA VAL A 226 6.57 -9.13 15.43
C VAL A 226 7.11 -9.11 13.98
N PRO A 227 6.89 -10.16 13.14
CA PRO A 227 7.32 -10.12 11.74
C PRO A 227 6.73 -8.92 10.98
N LEU A 228 5.47 -8.58 11.22
CA LEU A 228 4.82 -7.49 10.48
C LEU A 228 5.17 -6.10 11.00
N ALA A 229 5.50 -5.94 12.29
CA ALA A 229 6.11 -4.72 12.80
C ALA A 229 7.50 -4.49 12.17
N LEU A 230 8.32 -5.54 12.07
CA LEU A 230 9.60 -5.47 11.35
C LEU A 230 9.39 -5.12 9.87
N TRP A 231 8.40 -5.71 9.22
CA TRP A 231 8.08 -5.41 7.83
C TRP A 231 7.66 -3.95 7.63
N ALA A 232 6.79 -3.42 8.49
CA ALA A 232 6.41 -2.02 8.49
C ALA A 232 7.63 -1.10 8.69
N ALA A 233 8.51 -1.42 9.64
CA ALA A 233 9.74 -0.67 9.87
C ALA A 233 10.68 -0.68 8.65
N LEU A 234 10.81 -1.83 7.96
CA LEU A 234 11.61 -1.94 6.73
C LEU A 234 11.01 -1.12 5.58
N ILE A 235 9.68 -1.13 5.40
CA ILE A 235 9.00 -0.29 4.41
C ILE A 235 9.30 1.18 4.68
N VAL A 236 9.14 1.64 5.93
CA VAL A 236 9.40 3.04 6.31
C VAL A 236 10.86 3.39 6.07
N LEU A 237 11.80 2.59 6.58
CA LEU A 237 13.23 2.85 6.43
C LEU A 237 13.66 2.93 4.96
N LEU A 238 13.29 1.95 4.14
CA LEU A 238 13.64 1.93 2.72
C LEU A 238 12.99 3.09 1.96
N THR A 239 11.74 3.42 2.29
CA THR A 239 11.05 4.56 1.67
C THR A 239 11.72 5.88 2.04
N LEU A 240 12.12 6.07 3.30
CA LEU A 240 12.85 7.26 3.76
C LEU A 240 14.23 7.37 3.09
N LEU A 241 14.96 6.26 2.95
CA LEU A 241 16.23 6.25 2.21
C LEU A 241 16.02 6.61 0.72
N GLY A 242 14.96 6.09 0.10
CA GLY A 242 14.59 6.44 -1.27
C GLY A 242 14.23 7.92 -1.42
N LEU A 243 13.43 8.47 -0.51
CA LEU A 243 13.10 9.90 -0.48
C LEU A 243 14.34 10.77 -0.27
N GLY A 244 15.20 10.41 0.70
CA GLY A 244 16.42 11.14 1.05
C GLY A 244 17.48 11.18 -0.05
N SER A 245 17.46 10.21 -0.97
CA SER A 245 18.31 10.19 -2.18
C SER A 245 17.79 11.08 -3.32
N TRP A 246 17.12 12.20 -2.99
CA TRP A 246 16.46 13.08 -3.96
C TRP A 246 15.47 12.33 -4.84
N LEU A 247 14.64 11.47 -4.24
CA LEU A 247 13.69 10.56 -4.89
C LEU A 247 14.29 9.48 -5.82
N LEU A 248 15.56 9.56 -6.22
CA LEU A 248 16.15 8.64 -7.20
C LEU A 248 16.13 7.18 -6.72
N GLY A 249 16.37 6.97 -5.43
CA GLY A 249 16.31 5.64 -4.80
C GLY A 249 14.91 5.03 -4.81
N LEU A 250 13.83 5.83 -4.91
CA LEU A 250 12.47 5.29 -5.06
C LEU A 250 12.31 4.47 -6.34
N GLY A 251 13.10 4.78 -7.39
CA GLY A 251 13.12 4.03 -8.63
C GLY A 251 13.45 2.55 -8.43
N ALA A 252 14.28 2.21 -7.44
CA ALA A 252 14.61 0.83 -7.10
C ALA A 252 13.81 0.32 -5.89
N VAL A 253 13.59 1.17 -4.88
CA VAL A 253 12.91 0.79 -3.63
C VAL A 253 11.44 0.44 -3.89
N MET A 254 10.71 1.22 -4.68
CA MET A 254 9.28 0.98 -4.89
C MET A 254 9.01 -0.35 -5.61
N PRO A 255 9.72 -0.70 -6.70
CA PRO A 255 9.61 -2.03 -7.29
C PRO A 255 9.98 -3.16 -6.33
N LEU A 256 11.09 -2.99 -5.59
CA LEU A 256 11.53 -3.98 -4.60
C LEU A 256 10.46 -4.26 -3.55
N LEU A 257 9.87 -3.22 -2.97
CA LEU A 257 8.81 -3.34 -1.97
C LEU A 257 7.53 -3.96 -2.54
N GLY A 258 7.17 -3.62 -3.79
CA GLY A 258 6.04 -4.23 -4.49
C GLY A 258 6.23 -5.74 -4.68
N HIS A 259 7.38 -6.17 -5.21
CA HIS A 259 7.66 -7.59 -5.36
C HIS A 259 7.76 -8.31 -4.01
N ALA A 260 8.40 -7.71 -3.01
CA ALA A 260 8.51 -8.29 -1.68
C ALA A 260 7.14 -8.45 -1.00
N SER A 261 6.21 -7.52 -1.20
CA SER A 261 4.86 -7.61 -0.64
C SER A 261 4.04 -8.77 -1.23
N TRP A 262 4.31 -9.16 -2.48
CA TRP A 262 3.73 -10.39 -3.05
C TRP A 262 4.18 -11.62 -2.24
N HIS A 263 5.48 -11.73 -1.96
CA HIS A 263 6.04 -12.84 -1.18
C HIS A 263 5.57 -12.82 0.28
N ALA A 264 5.37 -11.62 0.85
CA ALA A 264 4.77 -11.48 2.17
C ALA A 264 3.37 -12.09 2.21
N TYR A 265 2.52 -11.74 1.23
CA TYR A 265 1.19 -12.32 1.09
C TYR A 265 1.22 -13.85 0.96
N ARG A 266 2.07 -14.39 0.09
CA ARG A 266 2.15 -15.84 -0.17
C ARG A 266 2.61 -16.64 1.05
N ASP A 267 3.46 -16.06 1.88
CA ASP A 267 3.90 -16.67 3.14
C ASP A 267 2.82 -16.58 4.23
N LEU A 268 2.13 -15.44 4.32
CA LEU A 268 1.16 -15.15 5.40
C LEU A 268 -0.18 -15.83 5.19
N VAL A 269 -0.60 -16.06 3.94
CA VAL A 269 -1.97 -16.49 3.63
C VAL A 269 -1.99 -17.70 2.71
N ASP A 270 -2.69 -18.74 3.16
CA ASP A 270 -3.14 -19.83 2.30
C ASP A 270 -4.50 -19.50 1.68
N SER A 271 -4.47 -19.12 0.41
CA SER A 271 -5.66 -18.78 -0.35
C SER A 271 -6.02 -19.82 -1.41
N SER A 272 -5.47 -21.04 -1.31
CA SER A 272 -5.71 -22.13 -2.27
C SER A 272 -7.18 -22.50 -2.42
N ALA A 273 -7.95 -22.39 -1.34
CA ALA A 273 -9.39 -22.66 -1.30
C ALA A 273 -10.26 -21.64 -2.08
N PHE A 274 -9.70 -20.50 -2.50
CA PHE A 274 -10.44 -19.46 -3.21
C PHE A 274 -10.17 -19.51 -4.72
N PRO A 275 -11.17 -19.21 -5.58
CA PRO A 275 -10.96 -19.17 -7.03
C PRO A 275 -9.86 -18.18 -7.43
N ALA A 276 -8.92 -18.64 -8.25
CA ALA A 276 -7.90 -17.78 -8.85
C ALA A 276 -8.50 -16.79 -9.85
N ARG A 277 -7.84 -15.66 -10.05
CA ARG A 277 -8.17 -14.66 -11.08
C ARG A 277 -7.36 -14.81 -12.36
#